data_AF-A0A815UNR0-F1
#
_entry.id   AF-A0A815UNR0-F1
#
_cell.length_a   1.000
_cell.length_b   1.000
_cell.length_c   1.000
_cell.angle_alpha   90.00
_cell.angle_beta   90.00
_cell.angle_gamma   90.00
#
_symmetry.space_group_name_H-M   'P 1'
#
loop_
_entity.id
_entity.type
_entity.pdbx_description
1 polymer ?
#
loop_
_entity_poly.entity_id
_entity_poly.type
_entity_poly.pdbx_seq_one_letter_code
_entity_poly.pdbx_strand_id
1 'polypeptide(L)'
;MSVATVLLSIQQNVYGIAGPILIGIGSISCILNLMVFTKSTLRKNPCTICLIAVNLINFVYFYFGVLMATLGTGYNIDPSTTNIY
;
A
#
# COMPACT_ATOMS: atom_id res chain seq x y z
N MET A 1 -2.27 14.25 -30.17
CA MET A 1 -2.12 13.81 -28.77
C MET A 1 -0.74 13.18 -28.65
N SER A 2 0.12 13.65 -27.74
CA SER A 2 1.50 13.12 -27.65
C SER A 2 1.52 11.82 -26.84
N VAL A 3 2.48 10.94 -27.10
CA VAL A 3 2.64 9.68 -26.34
C VAL A 3 2.74 9.93 -24.83
N ALA A 4 3.38 11.04 -24.43
CA ALA A 4 3.49 11.45 -23.02
C ALA A 4 2.13 11.74 -22.37
N THR A 5 1.21 12.40 -23.08
CA THR A 5 -0.14 12.69 -22.56
C THR A 5 -0.98 11.42 -22.36
N VAL A 6 -0.85 10.44 -23.25
CA VAL A 6 -1.55 9.14 -23.12
C VAL A 6 -1.02 8.35 -21.93
N LEU A 7 0.31 8.34 -21.73
CA LEU A 7 0.92 7.65 -20.60
C LEU A 7 0.46 8.22 -19.25
N LEU A 8 0.40 9.55 -19.13
CA LEU A 8 -0.06 10.23 -17.91
C LEU A 8 -1.52 9.91 -17.59
N SER A 9 -2.41 9.89 -18.59
CA SER A 9 -3.82 9.54 -18.38
C SER A 9 -4.01 8.07 -17.97
N ILE A 10 -3.23 7.14 -18.56
CA ILE A 10 -3.25 5.74 -18.14
C ILE A 10 -2.76 5.62 -16.69
N GLN A 11 -1.67 6.29 -16.35
CA GLN A 11 -1.10 6.26 -15.01
C GLN A 11 -2.10 6.79 -13.97
N GLN A 12 -2.73 7.94 -14.23
CA GLN A 12 -3.77 8.50 -13.36
C GLN A 12 -4.93 7.52 -13.13
N ASN A 13 -5.45 6.91 -14.19
CA ASN A 13 -6.55 5.95 -14.07
C ASN A 13 -6.15 4.68 -13.32
N VAL A 14 -4.95 4.15 -13.57
CA VAL A 14 -4.45 2.96 -12.89
C VAL A 14 -4.25 3.25 -11.41
N TYR A 15 -3.56 4.33 -11.04
CA TYR A 15 -3.34 4.67 -9.62
C TYR A 15 -4.64 5.08 -8.92
N GLY A 16 -5.54 5.80 -9.59
CA GLY A 16 -6.83 6.20 -9.02
C GLY A 16 -7.77 5.03 -8.72
N ILE A 17 -7.74 3.95 -9.51
CA ILE A 17 -8.63 2.79 -9.30
C ILE A 17 -7.91 1.65 -8.59
N ALA A 18 -6.76 1.21 -9.12
CA ALA A 18 -6.04 0.07 -8.56
C ALA A 18 -5.36 0.40 -7.24
N GLY A 19 -4.94 1.66 -7.02
CA GLY A 19 -4.30 2.10 -5.78
C GLY A 19 -5.16 1.84 -4.54
N PRO A 20 -6.37 2.41 -4.43
CA PRO A 20 -7.26 2.18 -3.29
C PRO A 20 -7.62 0.70 -3.08
N ILE A 21 -7.84 -0.05 -4.16
CA ILE A 21 -8.13 -1.49 -4.09
C ILE A 21 -6.95 -2.25 -3.50
N LEU A 22 -5.73 -1.97 -3.97
CA LEU A 22 -4.51 -2.62 -3.52
C LEU A 22 -4.22 -2.29 -2.05
N ILE A 23 -4.44 -1.06 -1.63
CA ILE A 23 -4.28 -0.63 -0.23
C ILE A 23 -5.32 -1.34 0.66
N GLY A 24 -6.58 -1.38 0.24
CA GLY A 24 -7.65 -2.04 1.00
C GLY A 24 -7.38 -3.54 1.19
N ILE A 25 -7.13 -4.26 0.10
CA ILE A 25 -6.85 -5.70 0.14
C ILE A 25 -5.53 -5.99 0.88
N GLY A 26 -4.48 -5.19 0.63
CA GLY A 26 -3.19 -5.33 1.28
C GLY A 26 -3.28 -5.15 2.80
N SER A 27 -4.07 -4.18 3.26
CA SER A 27 -4.31 -3.93 4.68
C SER A 27 -5.04 -5.11 5.34
N ILE A 28 -6.11 -5.61 4.71
CA ILE A 28 -6.88 -6.77 5.21
C ILE A 28 -5.97 -8.00 5.29
N SER A 29 -5.18 -8.25 4.25
CA SER A 29 -4.25 -9.39 4.21
C SER A 29 -3.19 -9.31 5.32
N CYS A 30 -2.61 -8.13 5.55
CA CYS A 30 -1.64 -7.93 6.64
C CYS A 30 -2.28 -8.17 8.02
N ILE A 31 -3.50 -7.68 8.25
CA ILE A 31 -4.22 -7.89 9.52
C ILE A 31 -4.49 -9.37 9.75
N LEU A 32 -4.99 -10.09 8.73
CA LEU A 32 -5.26 -11.53 8.83
C LEU A 32 -3.98 -12.32 9.10
N ASN A 33 -2.89 -12.02 8.39
CA ASN A 33 -1.59 -12.64 8.62
C ASN A 33 -1.09 -12.39 10.05
N LEU A 34 -1.21 -11.16 10.54
CA LEU A 34 -0.77 -10.81 11.89
C LEU A 34 -1.61 -11.54 12.94
N MET A 35 -2.93 -11.68 12.75
CA MET A 35 -3.80 -12.46 13.63
C MET A 35 -3.41 -13.96 13.66
N VAL A 36 -3.09 -14.54 12.51
CA VAL A 36 -2.66 -15.94 12.41
C VAL A 36 -1.33 -16.16 13.10
N PHE A 37 -0.33 -15.32 12.81
CA PHE A 37 1.02 -15.48 13.33
C PHE A 37 1.19 -15.07 14.81
N THR A 38 0.28 -14.26 15.35
CA THR A 38 0.28 -13.86 16.77
C THR A 38 -0.29 -14.96 17.69
N LYS A 39 -0.90 -16.03 17.15
CA LYS A 39 -1.35 -17.15 17.98
C LYS A 39 -0.17 -17.79 18.73
N SER A 40 -0.40 -18.08 20.02
CA SER A 40 0.60 -18.61 20.98
C SER A 40 1.40 -19.81 20.45
N THR A 41 0.76 -20.67 19.66
CA THR A 41 1.37 -21.86 19.06
C THR A 41 2.44 -21.55 17.99
N LEU A 42 2.31 -20.42 17.28
CA LEU A 42 3.18 -20.08 16.15
C LEU A 42 4.23 -19.02 16.49
N ARG A 43 3.97 -18.14 17.48
CA ARG A 43 4.88 -17.06 17.90
C ARG A 43 6.30 -17.51 18.28
N LYS A 44 6.49 -18.76 18.72
CA LYS A 44 7.79 -19.29 19.15
C LYS A 44 8.65 -19.82 18.00
N ASN A 45 8.09 -19.93 16.80
CA ASN A 45 8.82 -20.44 15.64
C ASN A 45 9.63 -19.29 14.99
N PRO A 46 10.96 -19.43 14.81
CA PRO A 46 11.79 -18.41 14.18
C PRO A 46 11.32 -18.05 12.76
N CYS A 47 10.77 -19.02 12.01
CA CYS A 47 10.19 -18.77 10.68
C CYS A 47 8.97 -17.83 10.77
N THR A 48 8.12 -18.02 11.78
CA THR A 48 6.95 -17.17 12.01
C THR A 48 7.36 -15.74 12.38
N ILE A 49 8.44 -15.57 13.14
CA ILE A 49 8.98 -14.24 13.48
C ILE A 49 9.45 -13.52 12.21
N CYS A 50 10.14 -14.21 11.30
CA CYS A 50 10.53 -13.65 10.00
C CYS A 50 9.31 -13.26 9.16
N LEU A 51 8.26 -14.08 9.13
CA LEU A 51 7.03 -13.80 8.39
C LEU A 51 6.25 -12.60 8.96
N ILE A 52 6.29 -12.40 10.28
CA ILE A 52 5.74 -11.20 10.93
C ILE A 52 6.55 -9.96 10.51
N ALA A 53 7.88 -10.03 10.54
CA ALA A 53 8.75 -8.93 10.13
C ALA A 53 8.52 -8.51 8.67
N VAL A 54 8.39 -9.48 7.76
CA VAL A 54 8.08 -9.23 6.34
C VAL A 54 6.69 -8.61 6.18
N ASN A 55 5.68 -9.07 6.93
CA ASN A 55 4.35 -8.42 6.91
C ASN A 55 4.42 -6.98 7.39
N LEU A 56 5.25 -6.68 8.39
CA LEU A 56 5.40 -5.33 8.92
C LEU A 56 6.07 -4.41 7.89
N ILE A 57 7.09 -4.89 7.19
CA ILE A 57 7.71 -4.16 6.07
C ILE A 57 6.71 -3.95 4.92
N ASN A 58 5.93 -4.97 4.56
CA ASN A 58 4.90 -4.85 3.54
C ASN A 58 3.83 -3.82 3.93
N PHE A 59 3.42 -3.79 5.20
CA PHE A 59 2.49 -2.80 5.70
C PHE A 59 3.06 -1.39 5.55
N VAL A 60 4.30 -1.16 6.00
CA VAL A 60 4.98 0.13 5.81
C VAL A 60 5.07 0.49 4.32
N TYR A 61 5.41 -0.46 3.45
CA TYR A 61 5.49 -0.23 2.01
C TYR A 61 4.15 0.17 1.38
N PHE A 62 3.04 -0.45 1.77
CA PHE A 62 1.71 -0.07 1.29
C PHE A 62 1.34 1.36 1.70
N TYR A 63 1.65 1.75 2.94
CA TYR A 63 1.27 3.07 3.45
C TYR A 63 2.22 4.20 3.07
N PHE A 64 3.50 3.94 2.85
CA PHE A 64 4.46 4.99 2.44
C PHE A 64 4.74 5.00 0.94
N GLY A 65 4.77 3.84 0.29
CA GLY A 65 5.01 3.75 -1.14
C GLY A 65 3.70 3.88 -1.93
N VAL A 66 2.81 2.91 -1.77
CA VAL A 66 1.61 2.79 -2.61
C VAL A 66 0.61 3.90 -2.33
N LEU A 67 0.35 4.22 -1.07
CA LEU A 67 -0.57 5.29 -0.68
C LEU A 67 -0.09 6.66 -1.18
N MET A 68 1.19 7.02 -0.95
CA MET A 68 1.74 8.29 -1.42
C MET A 68 1.70 8.40 -2.95
N ALA A 69 2.08 7.33 -3.66
CA ALA A 69 1.99 7.28 -5.12
C ALA A 69 0.54 7.40 -5.60
N THR A 70 -0.40 6.74 -4.93
CA THR A 70 -1.83 6.79 -5.24
C THR A 70 -2.40 8.19 -5.05
N LEU A 71 -2.09 8.85 -3.93
CA LEU A 71 -2.55 10.22 -3.67
C LEU A 71 -1.94 11.21 -4.66
N GLY A 72 -0.62 11.17 -4.86
CA GLY A 72 0.06 12.13 -5.74
C GLY A 72 -0.25 11.92 -7.23
N THR A 73 -0.18 10.68 -7.72
CA THR A 73 -0.37 10.42 -9.16
C THR A 73 -1.80 10.11 -9.55
N GLY A 74 -2.60 9.48 -8.68
CA GLY A 74 -3.99 9.13 -8.97
C GLY A 74 -4.98 10.24 -8.66
N TYR A 75 -4.75 10.98 -7.57
CA TYR A 75 -5.68 12.02 -7.09
C TYR A 75 -5.10 13.44 -7.09
N ASN A 76 -3.83 13.60 -7.45
CA ASN A 76 -3.10 14.87 -7.40
C ASN A 76 -3.16 15.56 -6.01
N ILE A 77 -3.19 14.74 -4.96
CA ILE A 77 -3.12 15.17 -3.57
C ILE A 77 -1.66 15.01 -3.13
N ASP A 78 -0.97 16.12 -2.92
CA ASP A 78 0.38 16.12 -2.38
C ASP A 78 0.31 16.38 -0.85
N PRO A 79 0.51 15.35 -0.01
CA PRO A 79 0.46 15.51 1.44
C PRO A 79 1.65 16.30 2.01
N SER A 80 2.68 16.59 1.21
CA SER A 80 3.77 17.51 1.58
C SER A 80 3.41 18.98 1.35
N THR A 81 2.40 19.24 0.51
CA THR A 81 1.82 20.58 0.37
C THR A 81 0.71 20.76 1.38
N THR A 82 0.77 21.84 2.15
CA THR A 82 -0.31 22.24 3.07
C THR A 82 -1.47 22.83 2.27
N ASN A 83 -2.07 22.06 1.36
CA ASN A 83 -3.34 22.44 0.75
C ASN A 83 -4.47 22.14 1.74
N ILE A 84 -4.55 23.01 2.74
CA ILE A 84 -5.78 23.29 3.48
C ILE A 84 -6.78 23.89 2.49
N TYR A 85 -7.63 23.04 1.93
CA TYR A 85 -8.96 23.43 1.45
C TYR A 85 -9.99 22.79 2.38
#